data_AF-A0A6A1WF66-F1
#
_entry.id   AF-A0A6A1WF66-F1
#
_cell.length_a   1.000
_cell.length_b   1.000
_cell.length_c   1.000
_cell.angle_alpha   90.00
_cell.angle_beta   90.00
_cell.angle_gamma   90.00
#
_symmetry.space_group_name_H-M   'P 1'
#
loop_
_entity.id
_entity.type
_entity.pdbx_description
1 polymer ?
#
loop_
_entity_poly.entity_id
_entity_poly.type
_entity_poly.pdbx_seq_one_letter_code
_entity_poly.pdbx_strand_id
1 'polypeptide(L)'
;MIPLTRNDVEAYVPVTDENGPQQREVEGRDDSSESFSEDCSDLKNMTPRTKRRSVINKENRAKLKIVHTSGARSFQRARALLEKMEALQLQHELEGKSYTEVEIFAEVLGTKAGFVQGLGRSVRSVGSSSSAASVDLSRRLEEARLEIEEMRARQMEYEALLVKRSDMKQTMQEHLQMIEEQQRKKNEELMQMMRCR
;
A
#
# COMPACT_ATOMS: atom_id res chain seq x y z
N MET A 1 22.66 -29.06 15.34
CA MET A 1 23.38 -27.96 16.02
C MET A 1 24.87 -28.19 15.82
N ILE A 2 25.53 -27.30 15.08
CA ILE A 2 27.00 -27.23 14.95
C ILE A 2 27.34 -25.74 15.08
N PRO A 3 28.21 -25.34 16.02
CA PRO A 3 28.53 -23.93 16.25
C PRO A 3 29.58 -23.45 15.24
N LEU A 4 29.38 -22.25 14.68
CA LEU A 4 30.41 -21.56 13.92
C LEU A 4 31.29 -20.78 14.91
N THR A 5 32.53 -21.22 15.06
CA THR A 5 33.55 -20.49 15.81
C THR A 5 34.14 -19.37 14.96
N ARG A 6 34.38 -18.27 15.66
CA ARG A 6 35.02 -17.02 15.24
C ARG A 6 36.48 -17.28 14.82
N ASN A 7 36.95 -16.49 13.86
CA ASN A 7 38.34 -16.27 13.44
C ASN A 7 38.81 -17.13 12.26
N ASP A 8 38.83 -16.51 11.07
CA ASP A 8 40.03 -16.37 10.24
C ASP A 8 39.77 -15.22 9.24
N VAL A 9 40.08 -14.00 9.70
CA VAL A 9 40.16 -12.82 8.84
C VAL A 9 41.51 -12.91 8.13
N GLU A 10 41.53 -13.50 6.93
CA GLU A 10 42.70 -13.39 6.06
C GLU A 10 42.81 -11.96 5.56
N ALA A 11 43.86 -11.28 5.99
CA ALA A 11 44.17 -9.90 5.64
C ALA A 11 44.53 -9.81 4.14
N TYR A 12 43.71 -9.08 3.39
CA TYR A 12 44.05 -8.66 2.03
C TYR A 12 45.21 -7.66 2.08
N VAL A 13 46.39 -8.10 1.65
CA VAL A 13 47.57 -7.24 1.44
C VAL A 13 47.48 -6.65 0.03
N PRO A 14 47.38 -5.32 -0.14
CA PRO A 14 47.42 -4.71 -1.46
C PRO A 14 48.86 -4.71 -1.99
N VAL A 15 49.05 -5.25 -3.19
CA VAL A 15 50.30 -5.13 -3.94
C VAL A 15 50.39 -3.69 -4.45
N THR A 16 51.33 -2.91 -3.89
CA THR A 16 51.66 -1.57 -4.35
C THR A 16 52.69 -1.66 -5.48
N ASP A 17 52.25 -1.46 -6.72
CA ASP A 17 53.16 -1.10 -7.80
C ASP A 17 53.40 0.41 -7.74
N GLU A 18 54.58 0.75 -7.22
CA GLU A 18 55.19 2.08 -7.20
C GLU A 18 55.33 2.61 -8.63
N ASN A 19 54.45 3.53 -9.05
CA ASN A 19 54.71 4.46 -10.14
C ASN A 19 53.98 5.79 -9.85
N GLY A 20 54.78 6.82 -9.56
CA GLY A 20 54.30 8.15 -9.16
C GLY A 20 53.51 8.92 -10.23
N PRO A 21 52.98 10.11 -9.88
CA PRO A 21 52.08 10.86 -10.75
C PRO A 21 52.86 11.56 -11.85
N GLN A 22 52.75 11.07 -13.09
CA GLN A 22 53.11 11.88 -14.26
C GLN A 22 51.90 12.73 -14.67
N GLN A 23 52.01 14.02 -14.37
CA GLN A 23 51.19 15.07 -14.95
C GLN A 23 51.23 14.95 -16.49
N ARG A 24 50.07 14.83 -17.13
CA ARG A 24 49.92 15.03 -18.57
C ARG A 24 49.02 16.23 -18.79
N GLU A 25 49.61 17.25 -19.40
CA GLU A 25 48.99 18.51 -19.79
C GLU A 25 47.78 18.23 -20.70
N VAL A 26 46.66 18.88 -20.40
CA VAL A 26 45.45 18.83 -21.22
C VAL A 26 45.54 19.97 -22.23
N GLU A 27 46.07 19.69 -23.42
CA GLU A 27 45.81 20.53 -24.59
C GLU A 27 44.39 20.22 -25.09
N GLY A 28 43.51 21.22 -24.97
CA GLY A 28 42.17 21.16 -25.55
C GLY A 28 42.27 21.15 -27.08
N ARG A 29 41.68 20.13 -27.70
CA ARG A 29 41.27 20.19 -29.12
C ARG A 29 39.76 20.15 -29.17
N ASP A 30 39.22 21.21 -29.76
CA ASP A 30 37.83 21.32 -30.16
C ASP A 30 37.58 20.32 -31.29
N ASP A 31 37.05 19.15 -30.97
CA ASP A 31 36.56 18.22 -31.99
C ASP A 31 35.14 18.64 -32.39
N SER A 32 35.13 19.58 -33.33
CA SER A 32 34.06 19.78 -34.30
C SER A 32 33.48 18.44 -34.78
N SER A 33 32.17 18.43 -34.91
CA SER A 33 31.33 17.33 -35.37
C SER A 33 31.76 16.75 -36.72
N GLU A 34 32.71 15.83 -36.74
CA GLU A 34 33.00 14.98 -37.88
C GLU A 34 33.16 13.51 -37.44
N SER A 35 32.50 12.64 -38.20
CA SER A 35 32.67 11.18 -38.29
C SER A 35 32.32 10.29 -37.08
N PHE A 36 31.06 10.29 -36.62
CA PHE A 36 30.49 9.14 -35.89
C PHE A 36 30.20 7.92 -36.82
N SER A 37 31.03 7.70 -37.83
CA SER A 37 30.76 6.72 -38.90
C SER A 37 31.98 5.91 -39.31
N GLU A 38 33.00 5.78 -38.45
CA GLU A 38 34.17 4.94 -38.72
C GLU A 38 34.54 3.92 -37.64
N ASP A 39 33.68 3.71 -36.64
CA ASP A 39 33.95 2.80 -35.52
C ASP A 39 33.43 1.36 -35.74
N CYS A 40 33.48 0.89 -37.00
CA CYS A 40 33.25 -0.51 -37.38
C CYS A 40 34.51 -1.19 -37.94
N SER A 41 35.68 -0.53 -37.82
CA SER A 41 36.87 -0.89 -38.61
C SER A 41 37.79 -1.94 -37.99
N ASP A 42 37.68 -2.26 -36.69
CA ASP A 42 38.65 -3.12 -36.00
C ASP A 42 38.23 -4.57 -35.76
N LEU A 43 37.61 -5.22 -36.76
CA LEU A 43 37.46 -6.68 -36.72
C LEU A 43 38.79 -7.42 -36.99
N LYS A 44 39.77 -6.73 -37.59
CA LYS A 44 41.03 -7.33 -38.06
C LYS A 44 42.02 -7.62 -36.92
N ASN A 45 42.00 -6.86 -35.82
CA ASN A 45 42.98 -6.97 -34.72
C ASN A 45 42.41 -7.54 -33.39
N MET A 46 41.23 -8.15 -33.41
CA MET A 46 40.66 -8.78 -32.21
C MET A 46 41.36 -10.12 -31.87
N THR A 47 41.73 -10.31 -30.60
CA THR A 47 42.28 -11.59 -30.13
C THR A 47 41.29 -12.74 -30.37
N PRO A 48 41.74 -13.99 -30.62
CA PRO A 48 40.85 -15.12 -30.87
C PRO A 48 39.83 -15.35 -29.73
N ARG A 49 40.23 -15.06 -28.48
CA ARG A 49 39.36 -15.14 -27.31
C ARG A 49 38.21 -14.13 -27.38
N THR A 50 38.48 -12.90 -27.79
CA THR A 50 37.44 -11.86 -27.92
C THR A 50 36.53 -12.14 -29.11
N LYS A 51 37.06 -12.64 -30.23
CA LYS A 51 36.26 -13.10 -31.37
C LYS A 51 35.28 -14.20 -30.97
N ARG A 52 35.75 -15.22 -30.25
CA ARG A 52 34.90 -16.30 -29.73
C ARG A 52 33.81 -15.78 -28.78
N ARG A 53 34.17 -14.89 -27.84
CA ARG A 53 33.21 -14.27 -26.92
C ARG A 53 32.15 -13.44 -27.64
N SER A 54 32.53 -12.71 -28.69
CA SER A 54 31.58 -11.91 -29.49
C SER A 54 30.54 -12.78 -30.20
N VAL A 55 30.97 -13.90 -30.82
CA VAL A 55 30.06 -14.86 -31.47
C VAL A 55 29.08 -15.45 -30.46
N ILE A 56 29.58 -15.92 -29.30
CA ILE A 56 28.76 -16.48 -28.22
C ILE A 56 27.78 -15.43 -27.69
N ASN A 57 28.24 -14.20 -27.47
CA ASN A 57 27.39 -13.11 -26.98
C ASN A 57 26.30 -12.74 -27.99
N LYS A 58 26.57 -12.80 -29.30
CA LYS A 58 25.58 -12.57 -30.36
C LYS A 58 24.52 -13.66 -30.38
N GLU A 59 24.91 -14.93 -30.27
CA GLU A 59 23.98 -16.06 -30.17
C GLU A 59 23.15 -16.00 -28.88
N ASN A 60 23.77 -15.66 -27.75
CA ASN A 60 23.06 -15.51 -26.47
C ASN A 60 22.07 -14.34 -26.53
N ARG A 61 22.44 -13.22 -27.17
CA ARG A 61 21.54 -12.08 -27.38
C ARG A 61 20.33 -12.44 -28.23
N ALA A 62 20.49 -13.29 -29.25
CA ALA A 62 19.39 -13.76 -30.08
C ALA A 62 18.40 -14.68 -29.33
N LYS A 63 18.85 -15.32 -28.23
CA LYS A 63 18.03 -16.19 -27.37
C LYS A 63 17.28 -15.44 -26.27
N LEU A 64 17.59 -14.17 -26.04
CA LEU A 64 16.90 -13.36 -25.03
C LEU A 64 15.50 -12.98 -25.52
N LYS A 65 14.49 -13.33 -24.73
CA LYS A 65 13.08 -12.96 -25.00
C LYS A 65 12.77 -11.50 -24.67
N ILE A 66 13.60 -10.88 -23.82
CA ILE A 66 13.46 -9.50 -23.39
C ILE A 66 14.80 -8.81 -23.64
N VAL A 67 14.79 -7.75 -24.43
CA VAL A 67 15.96 -6.89 -24.66
C VAL A 67 15.87 -5.72 -23.70
N HIS A 68 16.76 -5.67 -22.71
CA HIS A 68 16.93 -4.46 -21.90
C HIS A 68 17.53 -3.36 -22.79
N THR A 69 16.78 -2.31 -23.05
CA THR A 69 17.26 -1.10 -23.76
C THR A 69 18.07 -0.18 -22.85
N SER A 70 18.01 -0.43 -21.56
CA SER A 70 18.69 0.31 -20.51
C SER A 70 20.17 -0.10 -20.46
N GLY A 71 21.07 0.79 -20.87
CA GLY A 71 22.52 0.53 -20.87
C GLY A 71 23.13 0.39 -19.46
N ALA A 72 24.41 0.01 -19.35
CA ALA A 72 25.08 -0.19 -18.05
C ALA A 72 24.95 1.00 -17.07
N ARG A 73 24.83 2.22 -17.59
CA ARG A 73 24.62 3.44 -16.81
C ARG A 73 23.29 3.46 -16.04
N SER A 74 22.21 2.88 -16.57
CA SER A 74 20.93 2.83 -15.84
C SER A 74 20.99 1.87 -14.66
N PHE A 75 21.73 0.75 -14.80
CA PHE A 75 21.94 -0.18 -13.70
C PHE A 75 22.79 0.42 -12.59
N GLN A 76 23.87 1.13 -12.95
CA GLN A 76 24.68 1.88 -11.98
C GLN A 76 23.84 2.93 -11.25
N ARG A 77 23.00 3.67 -11.97
CA ARG A 77 22.10 4.66 -11.37
C ARG A 77 21.08 4.02 -10.43
N ALA A 78 20.49 2.88 -10.80
CA ALA A 78 19.53 2.17 -9.96
C ALA A 78 20.18 1.67 -8.65
N ARG A 79 21.42 1.13 -8.72
CA ARG A 79 22.18 0.75 -7.53
C ARG A 79 22.46 1.94 -6.61
N ALA A 80 22.94 3.05 -7.16
CA ALA A 80 23.22 4.25 -6.38
C ALA A 80 21.96 4.84 -5.72
N LEU A 81 20.77 4.66 -6.32
CA LEU A 81 19.51 5.08 -5.70
C LEU A 81 19.11 4.14 -4.55
N LEU A 82 19.32 2.83 -4.70
CA LEU A 82 19.06 1.86 -3.63
C LEU A 82 19.98 2.07 -2.43
N GLU A 83 21.28 2.24 -2.67
CA GLU A 83 22.27 2.53 -1.61
C GLU A 83 21.90 3.80 -0.82
N LYS A 84 21.33 4.82 -1.49
CA LYS A 84 20.85 6.03 -0.82
C LYS A 84 19.62 5.77 0.06
N MET A 85 18.69 4.91 -0.37
CA MET A 85 17.52 4.55 0.43
C MET A 85 17.94 3.78 1.69
N GLU A 86 18.86 2.82 1.55
CA GLU A 86 19.41 2.07 2.69
C GLU A 86 20.15 2.98 3.68
N ALA A 87 20.93 3.95 3.17
CA ALA A 87 21.63 4.90 4.03
C ALA A 87 20.67 5.80 4.84
N LEU A 88 19.60 6.29 4.22
CA LEU A 88 18.58 7.09 4.92
C LEU A 88 17.85 6.26 5.97
N GLN A 89 17.52 5.01 5.66
CA GLN A 89 16.87 4.11 6.60
C GLN A 89 17.73 3.93 7.87
N LEU A 90 19.04 3.69 7.72
CA LEU A 90 19.96 3.56 8.84
C LEU A 90 20.14 4.86 9.64
N GLN A 91 20.19 6.02 8.98
CA GLN A 91 20.25 7.31 9.66
C GLN A 91 19.01 7.55 10.54
N HIS A 92 17.83 7.25 10.02
CA HIS A 92 16.59 7.46 10.77
C HIS A 92 16.40 6.48 11.94
N GLU A 93 16.88 5.24 11.80
CA GLU A 93 16.95 4.29 12.92
C GLU A 93 17.82 4.82 14.07
N LEU A 94 18.94 5.50 13.76
CA LEU A 94 19.80 6.15 14.76
C LEU A 94 19.16 7.41 15.38
N GLU A 95 18.36 8.16 14.61
CA GLU A 95 17.63 9.34 15.09
C GLU A 95 16.35 9.00 15.88
N GLY A 96 15.94 7.72 15.91
CA GLY A 96 14.73 7.26 16.58
C GLY A 96 13.43 7.71 15.89
N LYS A 97 13.49 8.09 14.61
CA LYS A 97 12.32 8.48 13.79
C LYS A 97 11.96 7.31 12.88
N SER A 98 10.72 6.85 12.93
CA SER A 98 10.23 5.83 11.99
C SER A 98 9.74 6.49 10.71
N TYR A 99 10.59 6.62 9.71
CA TYR A 99 10.15 6.96 8.36
C TYR A 99 9.48 5.73 7.72
N THR A 100 8.33 5.94 7.10
CA THR A 100 7.68 4.92 6.28
C THR A 100 8.43 4.77 4.96
N GLU A 101 8.38 3.58 4.34
CA GLU A 101 9.04 3.33 3.05
C GLU A 101 8.66 4.39 2.00
N VAL A 102 7.40 4.83 2.01
CA VAL A 102 6.87 5.86 1.08
C VAL A 102 7.59 7.20 1.22
N GLU A 103 7.91 7.60 2.45
CA GLU A 103 8.60 8.86 2.72
C GLU A 103 10.07 8.79 2.25
N ILE A 104 10.74 7.65 2.50
CA ILE A 104 12.11 7.40 2.00
C ILE A 104 12.14 7.43 0.48
N PHE A 105 11.17 6.78 -0.19
CA PHE A 105 11.05 6.82 -1.64
C PHE A 105 10.81 8.24 -2.16
N ALA A 106 9.93 8.99 -1.51
CA ALA A 106 9.62 10.37 -1.89
C ALA A 106 10.83 11.31 -1.74
N GLU A 107 11.70 11.07 -0.77
CA GLU A 107 12.91 11.85 -0.56
C GLU A 107 14.00 11.52 -1.59
N VAL A 108 14.27 10.23 -1.85
CA VAL A 108 15.35 9.81 -2.76
C VAL A 108 14.97 10.00 -4.23
N LEU A 109 13.74 9.66 -4.60
CA LEU A 109 13.28 9.75 -6.00
C LEU A 109 12.56 11.07 -6.28
N GLY A 110 12.10 11.78 -5.25
CA GLY A 110 11.22 12.93 -5.38
C GLY A 110 9.75 12.53 -5.50
N THR A 111 8.83 13.42 -5.12
CA THR A 111 7.38 13.25 -5.30
C THR A 111 6.92 13.56 -6.72
N LYS A 112 7.52 12.91 -7.73
CA LYS A 112 7.15 13.14 -9.13
C LYS A 112 6.08 12.15 -9.57
N ALA A 113 4.90 12.64 -9.91
CA ALA A 113 3.89 11.83 -10.59
C ALA A 113 4.48 11.33 -11.93
N GLY A 114 4.54 10.01 -12.13
CA GLY A 114 4.96 9.40 -13.39
C GLY A 114 6.28 8.62 -13.40
N PHE A 115 6.91 8.32 -12.26
CA PHE A 115 8.09 7.42 -12.21
C PHE A 115 7.78 5.99 -12.67
N VAL A 116 6.51 5.57 -12.70
CA VAL A 116 6.07 4.36 -13.41
C VAL A 116 6.01 4.65 -14.92
N GLN A 117 7.13 5.11 -15.48
CA GLN A 117 7.29 5.40 -16.90
C GLN A 117 7.63 4.09 -17.61
N GLY A 118 6.60 3.42 -18.10
CA GLY A 118 6.72 2.08 -18.73
C GLY A 118 5.39 1.38 -19.00
N LEU A 119 4.28 1.86 -18.42
CA LEU A 119 2.93 1.33 -18.67
C LEU A 119 2.26 1.95 -19.92
N GLY A 120 3.05 2.32 -20.93
CA GLY A 120 2.59 3.10 -22.07
C GLY A 120 2.19 4.53 -21.69
N ARG A 121 1.65 5.30 -22.65
CA ARG A 121 0.82 6.45 -22.29
C ARG A 121 -0.34 5.84 -21.50
N SER A 122 -0.23 5.79 -20.17
CA SER A 122 -1.42 5.73 -19.34
C SER A 122 -2.28 6.83 -19.92
N VAL A 123 -3.45 6.43 -20.43
CA VAL A 123 -4.47 7.34 -20.93
C VAL A 123 -4.36 8.57 -20.06
N ARG A 124 -3.94 9.74 -20.63
CA ARG A 124 -4.15 11.02 -19.94
C ARG A 124 -5.56 10.84 -19.42
N SER A 125 -5.80 10.84 -18.11
CA SER A 125 -7.15 10.65 -17.59
C SER A 125 -7.98 11.69 -18.32
N VAL A 126 -8.67 11.25 -19.37
CA VAL A 126 -9.40 12.13 -20.27
C VAL A 126 -10.48 12.56 -19.33
N GLY A 127 -10.38 13.83 -18.92
CA GLY A 127 -10.76 14.32 -17.60
C GLY A 127 -11.98 13.58 -17.11
N SER A 128 -11.81 12.78 -16.04
CA SER A 128 -12.82 11.96 -15.39
C SER A 128 -14.15 11.96 -16.12
N SER A 129 -14.25 11.22 -17.22
CA SER A 129 -15.52 11.00 -17.92
C SER A 129 -16.41 10.16 -17.01
N SER A 130 -17.03 10.81 -16.03
CA SER A 130 -18.41 10.63 -15.60
C SER A 130 -18.64 11.31 -14.25
N SER A 131 -18.66 12.65 -14.24
CA SER A 131 -19.39 13.38 -13.19
C SER A 131 -20.81 12.81 -13.03
N ALA A 132 -21.40 12.27 -14.11
CA ALA A 132 -22.67 11.55 -14.08
C ALA A 132 -22.65 10.24 -13.27
N ALA A 133 -21.57 9.43 -13.31
CA ALA A 133 -21.52 8.15 -12.59
C ALA A 133 -21.16 8.33 -11.10
N SER A 134 -20.31 9.32 -10.77
CA SER A 134 -20.05 9.67 -9.38
C SER A 134 -21.27 10.31 -8.71
N VAL A 135 -22.03 11.13 -9.46
CA VAL A 135 -23.33 11.65 -8.99
C VAL A 135 -24.35 10.51 -8.84
N ASP A 136 -24.40 9.56 -9.77
CA ASP A 136 -25.32 8.40 -9.67
C ASP A 136 -25.00 7.49 -8.46
N LEU A 137 -23.73 7.23 -8.17
CA LEU A 137 -23.31 6.48 -6.97
C LEU A 137 -23.62 7.23 -5.68
N SER A 138 -23.40 8.54 -5.65
CA SER A 138 -23.68 9.37 -4.48
C SER A 138 -25.18 9.42 -4.18
N ARG A 139 -26.01 9.55 -5.21
CA ARG A 139 -27.47 9.50 -5.09
C ARG A 139 -27.94 8.16 -4.53
N ARG A 140 -27.45 7.04 -5.06
CA ARG A 140 -27.81 5.69 -4.58
C ARG A 140 -27.39 5.44 -3.13
N LEU A 141 -26.24 5.98 -2.71
CA LEU A 141 -25.79 5.89 -1.32
C LEU A 141 -26.71 6.67 -0.38
N GLU A 142 -27.15 7.86 -0.78
CA GLU A 142 -28.06 8.67 0.02
C GLU A 142 -29.46 8.05 0.08
N GLU A 143 -29.95 7.49 -1.03
CA GLU A 143 -31.19 6.71 -1.06
C GLU A 143 -31.13 5.52 -0.08
N ALA A 144 -30.05 4.74 -0.10
CA ALA A 144 -29.89 3.60 0.80
C ALA A 144 -29.79 4.03 2.28
N ARG A 145 -29.18 5.19 2.56
CA ARG A 145 -29.12 5.75 3.92
C ARG A 145 -30.50 6.11 4.45
N LEU A 146 -31.32 6.77 3.62
CA LEU A 146 -32.69 7.13 3.97
C LEU A 146 -33.56 5.89 4.17
N GLU A 147 -33.41 4.86 3.34
CA GLU A 147 -34.14 3.59 3.51
C GLU A 147 -33.78 2.90 4.84
N ILE A 148 -32.50 2.89 5.23
CA ILE A 148 -32.07 2.36 6.53
C ILE A 148 -32.70 3.14 7.69
N GLU A 149 -32.75 4.47 7.58
CA GLU A 149 -33.36 5.32 8.61
C GLU A 149 -34.88 5.08 8.72
N GLU A 150 -35.57 4.93 7.58
CA GLU A 150 -36.99 4.59 7.55
C GLU A 150 -37.28 3.22 8.18
N MET A 151 -36.49 2.19 7.86
CA MET A 151 -36.67 0.87 8.48
C MET A 151 -36.47 0.93 9.99
N ARG A 152 -35.49 1.71 10.47
CA ARG A 152 -35.26 1.92 11.90
C ARG A 152 -36.43 2.64 12.56
N ALA A 153 -37.00 3.66 11.92
CA ALA A 153 -38.18 4.36 12.43
C ALA A 153 -39.38 3.41 12.57
N ARG A 154 -39.67 2.58 11.54
CA ARG A 154 -40.73 1.57 11.59
C ARG A 154 -40.51 0.54 12.70
N GLN A 155 -39.26 0.13 12.92
CA GLN A 155 -38.94 -0.80 14.00
C GLN A 155 -39.21 -0.19 15.38
N MET A 156 -38.84 1.08 15.59
CA MET A 156 -39.14 1.81 16.83
C MET A 156 -40.65 1.94 17.07
N GLU A 157 -41.44 2.18 16.03
CA GLU A 157 -42.91 2.22 16.15
C GLU A 157 -43.49 0.87 16.56
N TYR A 158 -42.98 -0.23 15.98
CA TYR A 158 -43.41 -1.57 16.34
C TYR A 158 -43.07 -1.90 17.81
N GLU A 159 -41.87 -1.56 18.26
CA GLU A 159 -41.47 -1.73 19.66
C GLU A 159 -42.36 -0.89 20.60
N ALA A 160 -42.65 0.36 20.25
CA ALA A 160 -43.56 1.21 21.02
C ALA A 160 -44.99 0.63 21.10
N LEU A 161 -45.48 0.01 20.04
CA LEU A 161 -46.77 -0.68 20.04
C LEU A 161 -46.77 -1.92 20.95
N LEU A 162 -45.67 -2.68 20.98
CA LEU A 162 -45.53 -3.82 21.89
C LEU A 162 -45.57 -3.37 23.36
N VAL A 163 -44.89 -2.27 23.70
CA VAL A 163 -44.93 -1.69 25.05
C VAL A 163 -46.34 -1.24 25.42
N LYS A 164 -47.03 -0.51 24.53
CA LYS A 164 -48.44 -0.11 24.78
C LYS A 164 -49.34 -1.32 25.02
N ARG A 165 -49.14 -2.40 24.26
CA ARG A 165 -49.91 -3.64 24.44
C ARG A 165 -49.63 -4.29 25.79
N SER A 166 -48.38 -4.31 26.26
CA SER A 166 -48.07 -4.84 27.59
C SER A 166 -48.70 -3.99 28.70
N ASP A 167 -48.64 -2.67 28.58
CA ASP A 167 -49.21 -1.74 29.57
C ASP A 167 -50.73 -1.93 29.68
N MET A 168 -51.42 -2.04 28.55
CA MET A 168 -52.85 -2.33 28.53
C MET A 168 -53.18 -3.69 29.15
N LYS A 169 -52.36 -4.72 28.88
CA LYS A 169 -52.55 -6.04 29.47
C LYS A 169 -52.34 -6.02 30.98
N GLN A 170 -51.33 -5.28 31.44
CA GLN A 170 -51.02 -5.12 32.86
C GLN A 170 -52.15 -4.40 33.59
N THR A 171 -52.62 -3.26 33.07
CA THR A 171 -53.73 -2.51 33.70
C THR A 171 -55.01 -3.33 33.78
N MET A 172 -55.29 -4.17 32.78
CA MET A 172 -56.41 -5.10 32.84
C MET A 172 -56.23 -6.20 33.88
N GLN A 173 -55.03 -6.73 34.02
CA GLN A 173 -54.71 -7.71 35.05
C GLN A 173 -54.84 -7.13 36.45
N GLU A 174 -54.37 -5.89 36.66
CA GLU A 174 -54.51 -5.16 37.93
C GLU A 174 -55.98 -4.87 38.26
N HIS A 175 -56.79 -4.46 37.27
CA HIS A 175 -58.22 -4.21 37.49
C HIS A 175 -58.97 -5.48 37.89
N LEU A 176 -58.65 -6.63 37.26
CA LEU A 176 -59.23 -7.92 37.63
C LEU A 176 -58.84 -8.33 39.06
N GLN A 177 -57.57 -8.18 39.42
CA GLN A 177 -57.11 -8.46 40.79
C GLN A 177 -57.84 -7.59 41.82
N MET A 178 -58.06 -6.31 41.50
CA MET A 178 -58.80 -5.41 42.38
C MET A 178 -60.26 -5.86 42.57
N ILE A 179 -60.93 -6.32 41.52
CA ILE A 179 -62.31 -6.84 41.59
C ILE A 179 -62.36 -8.10 42.48
N GLU A 180 -61.43 -9.03 42.29
CA GLU A 180 -61.34 -10.24 43.10
C GLU A 180 -61.06 -9.93 44.57
N GLU A 181 -60.16 -9.00 44.87
CA GLU A 181 -59.90 -8.56 46.25
C GLU A 181 -61.11 -7.90 46.89
N GLN A 182 -61.86 -7.07 46.14
CA GLN A 182 -63.11 -6.49 46.64
C GLN A 182 -64.14 -7.56 46.97
N GLN A 183 -64.27 -8.60 46.13
CA GLN A 183 -65.14 -9.74 46.42
C GLN A 183 -64.67 -10.50 47.65
N ARG A 184 -63.36 -10.74 47.79
CA ARG A 184 -62.79 -11.42 48.97
C ARG A 184 -63.07 -10.65 50.26
N LYS A 185 -62.85 -9.34 50.27
CA LYS A 185 -63.15 -8.47 51.43
C LYS A 185 -64.63 -8.52 51.82
N LYS A 186 -65.54 -8.39 50.85
CA LYS A 186 -66.98 -8.51 51.11
C LYS A 186 -67.36 -9.88 51.70
N ASN A 187 -66.75 -10.95 51.20
CA ASN A 187 -66.97 -12.30 51.73
C ASN A 187 -66.41 -12.48 53.15
N GLU A 188 -65.24 -11.90 53.45
CA GLU A 188 -64.65 -11.89 54.78
C GLU A 188 -65.51 -11.09 55.79
N GLU A 189 -65.98 -9.91 55.40
CA GLU A 189 -66.91 -9.08 56.20
C GLU A 189 -68.21 -9.84 56.49
N LEU A 190 -68.78 -10.51 55.48
CA LEU A 190 -69.97 -11.35 55.64
C LEU A 190 -69.71 -12.49 56.65
N MET A 191 -68.57 -13.16 56.55
CA MET A 191 -68.17 -14.22 57.48
C MET A 191 -67.95 -13.71 58.90
N GLN A 192 -67.40 -12.50 59.07
CA GLN A 192 -67.25 -11.87 60.39
C GLN A 192 -68.60 -11.51 61.00
N MET A 193 -69.53 -10.94 60.21
CA MET A 193 -70.88 -10.64 60.68
C MET A 193 -71.62 -11.88 61.20
N MET A 194 -71.46 -13.03 60.52
CA MET A 194 -72.07 -14.30 60.93
C MET A 194 -71.47 -14.88 62.21
N ARG A 195 -70.23 -14.51 62.58
CA ARG A 195 -69.54 -14.99 63.80
C ARG A 195 -69.81 -14.15 65.05
N CYS A 196 -70.22 -12.89 64.88
CA CYS A 196 -70.49 -11.96 65.99
C CYS A 196 -71.97 -11.85 66.37
N ARG A 197 -72.82 -12.75 65.84
CA ARG A 197 -74.23 -12.95 66.24
C ARG A 197 -74.36 -14.18 67.13
#